data_AF-A0A1S6EY31-F1
#
_entry.id   AF-A0A1S6EY31-F1
#
_cell.length_a   1.000
_cell.length_b   1.000
_cell.length_c   1.000
_cell.angle_alpha   90.00
_cell.angle_beta   90.00
_cell.angle_gamma   90.00
#
_symmetry.space_group_name_H-M   'P 1'
#
loop_
_entity.id
_entity.type
_entity.pdbx_description
1 polymer ?
#
loop_
_entity_poly.entity_id
_entity_poly.type
_entity_poly.pdbx_seq_one_letter_code
_entity_poly.pdbx_strand_id
1 'polypeptide(L)'
;MAEPGDPTTLPPTEPDVDHDDLIGFSSAARLQGRSRAMPPSEPPAPEAPVVEAIVPKPVVASPQMQPPPAPADAPAVQAASVHATTAQAWATESPVKASTRSGRAPQAPGDVGDATGLYAVYALILFAVPTLGVSALVALLAVTGRAGPDHPVAASHFVFQQRTLWAGGVAAALGGILIAVGLGVFVLFIVAVWLILRGTSGVMALKAGRPVRDPRGWFLA
;
A
#
# COMPACT_ATOMS: atom_id res chain seq x y z
N MET A 1 -15.60 2.77 -84.78
CA MET A 1 -15.40 4.15 -84.30
C MET A 1 -15.88 4.18 -82.86
N ALA A 2 -15.01 3.84 -81.91
CA ALA A 2 -15.33 3.84 -80.49
C ALA A 2 -14.96 5.22 -79.92
N GLU A 3 -15.94 5.90 -79.35
CA GLU A 3 -15.76 7.14 -78.60
C GLU A 3 -14.99 6.84 -77.30
N PRO A 4 -13.94 7.60 -76.93
CA PRO A 4 -13.22 7.38 -75.69
C PRO A 4 -14.07 7.79 -74.48
N GLY A 5 -14.39 6.85 -73.60
CA GLY A 5 -15.10 7.12 -72.35
C GLY A 5 -14.29 8.04 -71.44
N ASP A 6 -14.90 9.15 -71.04
CA ASP A 6 -14.40 10.10 -70.05
C ASP A 6 -14.24 9.40 -68.68
N PRO A 7 -13.05 9.39 -68.07
CA PRO A 7 -12.81 8.77 -66.76
C PRO A 7 -13.37 9.58 -65.58
N THR A 8 -14.08 10.69 -65.83
CA THR A 8 -14.52 11.64 -64.79
C THR A 8 -16.00 11.53 -64.44
N THR A 9 -16.56 10.32 -64.44
CA THR A 9 -17.91 10.07 -63.90
C THR A 9 -17.81 9.20 -62.66
N LEU A 10 -17.73 9.84 -61.50
CA LEU A 10 -17.94 9.18 -60.22
C LEU A 10 -19.41 8.73 -60.15
N PRO A 11 -19.70 7.49 -59.71
CA PRO A 11 -21.08 7.07 -59.48
C PRO A 11 -21.73 7.99 -58.43
N PRO A 12 -23.04 8.25 -58.50
CA PRO A 12 -23.73 9.07 -57.51
C PRO A 12 -23.46 8.49 -56.12
N THR A 13 -22.77 9.27 -55.29
CA THR A 13 -22.58 9.00 -53.87
C THR A 13 -23.95 8.76 -53.25
N GLU A 14 -24.14 7.56 -52.71
CA GLU A 14 -25.25 7.26 -51.81
C GLU A 14 -25.34 8.34 -50.72
N PRO A 15 -26.56 8.67 -50.26
CA PRO A 15 -26.75 9.72 -49.27
C PRO A 15 -25.89 9.43 -48.05
N ASP A 16 -24.96 10.33 -47.80
CA ASP A 16 -24.07 10.50 -46.65
C ASP A 16 -24.49 9.66 -45.43
N VAL A 17 -24.14 8.37 -45.45
CA VAL A 17 -24.27 7.50 -44.27
C VAL A 17 -23.06 7.83 -43.43
N ASP A 18 -23.27 8.70 -42.44
CA ASP A 18 -22.23 9.06 -41.49
C ASP A 18 -21.74 7.78 -40.79
N HIS A 19 -20.52 7.36 -41.11
CA HIS A 19 -19.94 6.13 -40.58
C HIS A 19 -19.68 6.23 -39.07
N ASP A 20 -19.70 7.45 -38.51
CA ASP A 20 -19.59 7.69 -37.08
C ASP A 20 -20.85 7.26 -36.31
N ASP A 21 -22.00 7.11 -36.97
CA ASP A 21 -23.22 6.56 -36.34
C ASP A 21 -23.16 5.04 -36.17
N LEU A 22 -22.31 4.35 -36.93
CA LEU A 22 -22.13 2.89 -36.84
C LEU A 22 -21.22 2.47 -35.67
N ILE A 23 -20.37 3.37 -35.19
CA ILE A 23 -19.57 3.18 -33.98
C ILE A 23 -20.35 3.78 -32.81
N GLY A 24 -21.13 2.95 -32.10
CA GLY A 24 -22.14 3.34 -31.11
C GLY A 24 -21.69 4.12 -29.85
N PHE A 25 -20.60 4.88 -29.91
CA PHE A 25 -20.03 5.66 -28.82
C PHE A 25 -20.05 7.18 -29.04
N SER A 26 -20.33 7.68 -30.26
CA SER A 26 -20.16 9.12 -30.59
C SER A 26 -21.29 9.78 -31.40
N SER A 27 -22.49 9.20 -31.47
CA SER A 27 -23.63 9.89 -32.11
C SER A 27 -24.14 11.06 -31.24
N ALA A 28 -24.42 12.20 -31.86
CA ALA A 28 -24.95 13.40 -31.20
C ALA A 28 -26.21 13.10 -30.35
N ALA A 29 -27.01 12.12 -30.76
CA ALA A 29 -28.19 11.65 -30.04
C ALA A 29 -27.90 11.09 -28.63
N ARG A 30 -26.68 10.63 -28.34
CA ARG A 30 -26.26 10.12 -27.00
C ARG A 30 -25.83 11.24 -26.05
N LEU A 31 -25.49 12.43 -26.58
CA LEU A 31 -25.06 13.60 -25.81
C LEU A 31 -26.23 14.47 -25.33
N GLN A 32 -27.44 14.32 -25.89
CA GLN A 32 -28.67 14.78 -25.25
C GLN A 32 -28.92 13.94 -23.98
N GLY A 33 -28.21 14.31 -22.90
CA GLY A 33 -28.26 13.66 -21.61
C GLY A 33 -29.69 13.36 -21.19
N ARG A 34 -29.94 12.07 -20.91
CA ARG A 34 -31.17 11.60 -20.29
C ARG A 34 -31.29 12.29 -18.93
N SER A 35 -32.11 13.33 -18.84
CA SER A 35 -32.45 13.95 -17.57
C SER A 35 -33.02 12.84 -16.68
N ARG A 36 -32.32 12.57 -15.58
CA ARG A 36 -32.75 11.57 -14.60
C ARG A 36 -34.08 12.08 -14.05
N ALA A 37 -35.19 11.50 -14.49
CA ALA A 37 -36.47 11.71 -13.84
C ALA A 37 -36.31 11.24 -12.38
N MET A 38 -36.34 12.20 -11.47
CA MET A 38 -36.37 11.94 -10.04
C MET A 38 -37.63 11.13 -9.76
N PRO A 39 -37.56 9.93 -9.14
CA PRO A 39 -38.76 9.26 -8.68
C PRO A 39 -39.51 10.22 -7.75
N PRO A 40 -40.85 10.28 -7.82
CA PRO A 40 -41.62 11.17 -6.96
C PRO A 40 -41.26 10.90 -5.49
N SER A 41 -40.92 11.97 -4.78
CA SER A 41 -40.74 11.99 -3.34
C SER A 41 -41.94 11.33 -2.67
N GLU A 42 -41.69 10.17 -2.07
CA GLU A 42 -42.61 9.48 -1.18
C GLU A 42 -43.09 10.47 -0.11
N PRO A 43 -44.40 10.61 0.12
CA PRO A 43 -44.93 11.55 1.10
C PRO A 43 -44.38 11.23 2.50
N PRO A 44 -44.15 12.24 3.37
CA PRO A 44 -43.64 12.00 4.71
C PRO A 44 -44.63 11.11 5.48
N ALA A 45 -44.22 9.89 5.76
CA ALA A 45 -44.92 9.03 6.70
C ALA A 45 -44.90 9.70 8.10
N PRO A 46 -46.03 9.68 8.82
CA PRO A 46 -46.19 10.41 10.07
C PRO A 46 -45.23 9.91 11.15
N GLU A 47 -44.63 10.88 11.82
CA GLU A 47 -43.88 10.87 13.07
C GLU A 47 -43.91 9.53 13.83
N ALA A 48 -42.80 8.79 13.78
CA ALA A 48 -42.54 7.73 14.73
C ALA A 48 -42.38 8.35 16.12
N PRO A 49 -43.08 7.84 17.16
CA PRO A 49 -43.01 8.40 18.49
C PRO A 49 -41.58 8.32 19.04
N VAL A 50 -41.15 9.45 19.59
CA VAL A 50 -39.93 9.64 20.38
C VAL A 50 -39.82 8.50 21.40
N VAL A 51 -38.88 7.59 21.18
CA VAL A 51 -38.51 6.61 22.20
C VAL A 51 -37.70 7.38 23.24
N GLU A 52 -38.42 7.74 24.29
CA GLU A 52 -37.92 8.46 25.45
C GLU A 52 -36.69 7.75 26.03
N ALA A 53 -35.61 8.53 26.13
CA ALA A 53 -34.37 8.11 26.73
C ALA A 53 -34.64 7.58 28.14
N ILE A 54 -34.42 6.27 28.32
CA ILE A 54 -34.40 5.65 29.64
C ILE A 54 -33.20 6.25 30.38
N VAL A 55 -33.50 7.24 31.24
CA VAL A 55 -32.58 7.81 32.22
C VAL A 55 -32.35 6.75 33.31
N PRO A 56 -31.14 6.18 33.46
CA PRO A 56 -30.85 5.44 34.68
C PRO A 56 -30.73 6.45 35.84
N LYS A 57 -31.69 6.37 36.76
CA LYS A 57 -31.70 7.11 38.03
C LYS A 57 -30.37 6.93 38.79
N PRO A 58 -29.90 7.96 39.53
CA PRO A 58 -28.69 7.85 40.31
C PRO A 58 -28.97 6.91 41.49
N VAL A 59 -28.30 5.76 41.53
CA VAL A 59 -28.25 4.94 42.74
C VAL A 59 -27.39 5.67 43.76
N VAL A 60 -28.05 6.04 44.84
CA VAL A 60 -27.53 6.71 46.02
C VAL A 60 -26.59 5.77 46.79
N ALA A 61 -25.45 6.36 47.14
CA ALA A 61 -24.49 6.06 48.19
C ALA A 61 -24.79 4.97 49.26
N SER A 62 -23.72 4.17 49.48
CA SER A 62 -23.19 3.65 50.77
C SER A 62 -23.77 2.35 51.37
N PRO A 63 -23.01 1.61 52.22
CA PRO A 63 -21.69 1.92 52.80
C PRO A 63 -20.59 0.85 52.63
N GLN A 64 -19.35 1.35 52.69
CA GLN A 64 -18.09 0.61 52.84
C GLN A 64 -18.14 -0.34 54.05
N MET A 65 -17.81 -1.60 53.84
CA MET A 65 -17.63 -2.58 54.91
C MET A 65 -16.19 -2.50 55.42
N GLN A 66 -16.02 -1.88 56.59
CA GLN A 66 -14.77 -1.70 57.32
C GLN A 66 -14.25 -3.05 57.88
N PRO A 67 -13.00 -3.47 57.63
CA PRO A 67 -12.37 -4.54 58.40
C PRO A 67 -11.93 -4.05 59.80
N PRO A 68 -12.06 -4.88 60.86
CA PRO A 68 -11.77 -4.51 62.25
C PRO A 68 -10.25 -4.29 62.55
N PRO A 69 -9.92 -3.60 63.67
CA PRO A 69 -8.59 -3.06 63.96
C PRO A 69 -7.57 -4.11 64.42
N ALA A 70 -6.31 -3.85 64.07
CA ALA A 70 -5.14 -4.55 64.61
C ALA A 70 -4.88 -4.20 66.09
N PRO A 71 -4.22 -5.08 66.86
CA PRO A 71 -3.31 -4.68 67.91
C PRO A 71 -1.86 -4.73 67.42
N ALA A 72 -1.17 -3.63 67.68
CA ALA A 72 0.26 -3.45 67.56
C ALA A 72 1.01 -4.36 68.54
N ASP A 73 2.22 -4.78 68.16
CA ASP A 73 3.46 -4.46 68.89
C ASP A 73 4.69 -4.80 68.03
N ALA A 74 5.57 -3.81 67.89
CA ALA A 74 6.78 -3.74 67.05
C ALA A 74 7.98 -4.46 67.75
N PRO A 75 9.25 -4.47 67.25
CA PRO A 75 10.00 -3.42 66.51
C PRO A 75 10.72 -3.92 65.24
N ALA A 76 10.73 -3.18 64.13
CA ALA A 76 11.69 -2.10 63.82
C ALA A 76 13.18 -2.49 63.97
N VAL A 77 13.82 -2.80 62.84
CA VAL A 77 15.27 -2.60 62.67
C VAL A 77 15.47 -1.74 61.42
N GLN A 78 15.89 -0.50 61.66
CA GLN A 78 16.30 0.52 60.69
C GLN A 78 17.73 0.19 60.22
N ALA A 79 17.98 0.10 58.91
CA ALA A 79 18.52 1.16 58.04
C ALA A 79 20.01 1.47 58.23
N ALA A 80 20.81 1.16 57.20
CA ALA A 80 21.92 1.93 56.60
C ALA A 80 22.74 0.95 55.72
N SER A 81 22.64 0.96 54.38
CA SER A 81 23.54 1.69 53.45
C SER A 81 25.01 1.71 53.93
N VAL A 82 26.02 1.32 53.14
CA VAL A 82 26.38 1.91 51.84
C VAL A 82 27.39 1.04 51.06
N HIS A 83 27.28 1.10 49.72
CA HIS A 83 28.28 0.88 48.67
C HIS A 83 28.71 -0.54 48.23
N ALA A 84 28.11 -0.99 47.12
CA ALA A 84 28.87 -1.52 45.98
C ALA A 84 28.24 -1.00 44.67
N THR A 85 28.89 0.00 44.08
CA THR A 85 28.81 0.41 42.66
C THR A 85 29.25 -0.80 41.81
N THR A 86 28.49 -1.31 40.84
CA THR A 86 28.26 -0.74 39.50
C THR A 86 26.86 -1.04 38.96
N ALA A 87 26.16 0.02 38.57
CA ALA A 87 24.88 0.01 37.90
C ALA A 87 25.00 -0.42 36.42
N GLN A 88 24.02 -1.21 35.96
CA GLN A 88 23.05 -0.84 34.92
C GLN A 88 21.90 -1.87 35.05
N ALA A 89 20.78 -1.56 35.71
CA ALA A 89 19.65 -0.77 35.18
C ALA A 89 19.27 -1.29 33.78
N TRP A 90 18.10 -1.83 33.48
CA TRP A 90 16.79 -1.65 34.09
C TRP A 90 15.89 -2.68 33.39
N ALA A 91 15.85 -3.90 33.92
CA ALA A 91 14.77 -4.82 33.62
C ALA A 91 13.50 -4.23 34.26
N THR A 92 12.86 -3.32 33.54
CA THR A 92 11.50 -2.87 33.83
C THR A 92 10.63 -3.57 32.80
N GLU A 93 10.13 -4.75 33.16
CA GLU A 93 8.91 -5.27 32.56
C GLU A 93 7.82 -4.25 32.88
N SER A 94 7.66 -3.27 31.99
CA SER A 94 6.52 -2.37 32.02
C SER A 94 5.29 -3.27 31.91
N PRO A 95 4.26 -3.14 32.78
CA PRO A 95 2.99 -3.79 32.51
C PRO A 95 2.57 -3.28 31.15
N VAL A 96 2.61 -4.17 30.14
CA VAL A 96 2.01 -3.93 28.85
C VAL A 96 0.58 -3.59 29.18
N LYS A 97 0.25 -2.29 29.16
CA LYS A 97 -1.13 -1.83 29.10
C LYS A 97 -1.72 -2.69 28.02
N ALA A 98 -2.66 -3.54 28.40
CA ALA A 98 -3.48 -4.28 27.48
C ALA A 98 -4.09 -3.21 26.57
N SER A 99 -3.40 -2.95 25.46
CA SER A 99 -3.93 -2.23 24.33
C SER A 99 -5.17 -3.03 24.04
N THR A 100 -6.30 -2.37 24.33
CA THR A 100 -7.62 -2.80 23.93
C THR A 100 -7.45 -3.51 22.61
N ARG A 101 -7.81 -4.79 22.60
CA ARG A 101 -8.03 -5.60 21.40
C ARG A 101 -9.08 -4.84 20.59
N SER A 102 -8.63 -3.78 19.91
CA SER A 102 -9.39 -3.05 18.92
C SER A 102 -9.63 -4.10 17.86
N GLY A 103 -10.90 -4.51 17.76
CA GLY A 103 -11.31 -5.65 16.97
C GLY A 103 -10.66 -5.54 15.60
N ARG A 104 -9.74 -6.48 15.30
CA ARG A 104 -9.33 -6.71 13.94
C ARG A 104 -10.58 -7.24 13.25
N ALA A 105 -11.33 -6.33 12.63
CA ALA A 105 -12.26 -6.71 11.58
C ALA A 105 -11.50 -7.65 10.63
N PRO A 106 -12.15 -8.71 10.11
CA PRO A 106 -11.53 -9.57 9.11
C PRO A 106 -10.95 -8.67 8.03
N GLN A 107 -9.62 -8.65 7.90
CA GLN A 107 -8.98 -7.80 6.90
C GLN A 107 -9.46 -8.30 5.55
N ALA A 108 -10.15 -7.44 4.81
CA ALA A 108 -10.70 -7.80 3.52
C ALA A 108 -9.53 -8.24 2.62
N PRO A 109 -9.70 -9.27 1.76
CA PRO A 109 -8.64 -9.82 0.88
C PRO A 109 -7.98 -8.84 -0.11
N GLY A 110 -8.28 -7.53 -0.04
CA GLY A 110 -7.71 -6.47 -0.86
C GLY A 110 -6.96 -5.39 -0.10
N ASP A 111 -6.97 -5.37 1.24
CA ASP A 111 -6.26 -4.34 2.03
C ASP A 111 -4.84 -4.80 2.37
N VAL A 112 -4.04 -5.00 1.33
CA VAL A 112 -2.59 -5.19 1.50
C VAL A 112 -2.05 -3.81 1.85
N GLY A 113 -1.91 -3.51 3.15
CA GLY A 113 -1.52 -2.18 3.64
C GLY A 113 -0.44 -1.53 2.77
N ASP A 114 -0.72 -0.33 2.28
CA ASP A 114 0.11 0.46 1.36
C ASP A 114 0.45 -0.20 -0.01
N ALA A 115 -0.47 -0.99 -0.58
CA ALA A 115 -0.31 -1.61 -1.90
C ALA A 115 0.16 -0.61 -3.00
N THR A 116 -0.42 0.59 -3.02
CA THR A 116 -0.05 1.65 -3.99
C THR A 116 1.43 2.02 -3.90
N GLY A 117 1.97 2.15 -2.68
CA GLY A 117 3.38 2.46 -2.46
C GLY A 117 4.30 1.34 -2.96
N LEU A 118 3.90 0.09 -2.74
CA LEU A 118 4.65 -1.07 -3.23
C LEU A 118 4.67 -1.11 -4.77
N TYR A 119 3.53 -0.86 -5.42
CA TYR A 119 3.47 -0.77 -6.88
C TYR A 119 4.34 0.37 -7.43
N ALA A 120 4.33 1.54 -6.78
CA ALA A 120 5.16 2.67 -7.19
C ALA A 120 6.66 2.34 -7.13
N VAL A 121 7.12 1.69 -6.06
CA VAL A 121 8.53 1.27 -5.94
C VAL A 121 8.89 0.23 -7.00
N TYR A 122 8.01 -0.74 -7.26
CA TYR A 122 8.25 -1.67 -8.35
C TYR A 122 8.31 -0.97 -9.72
N ALA A 123 7.40 -0.05 -10.00
CA ALA A 123 7.44 0.72 -11.24
C ALA A 123 8.78 1.46 -11.38
N LEU A 124 9.27 2.11 -10.32
CA LEU A 124 10.58 2.75 -10.32
C LEU A 124 11.75 1.77 -10.55
N ILE A 125 11.68 0.54 -10.03
CA ILE A 125 12.65 -0.53 -10.32
C ILE A 125 12.62 -0.89 -11.81
N LEU A 126 11.43 -1.07 -12.41
CA LEU A 126 11.32 -1.41 -13.84
C LEU A 126 11.77 -0.26 -14.75
N PHE A 127 11.47 0.98 -14.38
CA PHE A 127 11.93 2.18 -15.10
C PHE A 127 13.44 2.44 -14.95
N ALA A 128 14.16 1.67 -14.13
CA ALA A 128 15.59 1.87 -13.93
C ALA A 128 16.36 1.71 -15.24
N VAL A 129 15.95 0.78 -16.10
CA VAL A 129 16.64 0.53 -17.37
C VAL A 129 16.49 1.69 -18.37
N PRO A 130 15.27 2.14 -18.73
CA PRO A 130 15.10 3.25 -19.67
C PRO A 130 15.61 4.60 -19.13
N THR A 131 15.70 4.77 -17.81
CA THR A 131 16.19 6.01 -17.18
C THR A 131 17.68 5.97 -16.85
N LEU A 132 18.42 4.96 -17.32
CA LEU A 132 19.85 4.76 -16.99
C LEU A 132 20.13 4.77 -15.47
N GLY A 133 19.21 4.22 -14.69
CA GLY A 133 19.33 4.04 -13.25
C GLY A 133 18.73 5.17 -12.41
N VAL A 134 18.36 6.32 -12.99
CA VAL A 134 17.85 7.47 -12.24
C VAL A 134 16.62 7.11 -11.40
N SER A 135 15.66 6.36 -11.95
CA SER A 135 14.49 5.94 -11.17
C SER A 135 14.83 4.94 -10.06
N ALA A 136 15.87 4.12 -10.21
CA ALA A 136 16.34 3.24 -9.14
C ALA A 136 16.93 4.03 -7.97
N LEU A 137 17.62 5.15 -8.22
CA LEU A 137 18.08 6.04 -7.15
C LEU A 137 16.89 6.62 -6.39
N VAL A 138 15.85 7.10 -7.10
CA VAL A 138 14.63 7.60 -6.47
C VAL A 138 13.93 6.52 -5.65
N ALA A 139 13.82 5.29 -6.17
CA ALA A 139 13.26 4.16 -5.44
C ALA A 139 14.08 3.82 -4.18
N LEU A 140 15.41 3.83 -4.30
CA LEU A 140 16.31 3.54 -3.18
C LEU A 140 16.13 4.59 -2.08
N LEU A 141 16.00 5.87 -2.42
CA LEU A 141 15.68 6.92 -1.46
C LEU A 141 14.29 6.74 -0.84
N ALA A 142 13.29 6.35 -1.64
CA ALA A 142 11.93 6.14 -1.15
C ALA A 142 11.78 4.96 -0.18
N VAL A 143 12.66 3.95 -0.28
CA VAL A 143 12.65 2.77 0.58
C VAL A 143 13.60 2.89 1.78
N THR A 144 14.65 3.69 1.66
CA THR A 144 15.68 3.82 2.70
C THR A 144 15.17 4.65 3.87
N GLY A 145 15.39 4.18 5.10
CA GLY A 145 14.96 4.87 6.32
C GLY A 145 13.45 4.79 6.60
N ARG A 146 12.66 4.20 5.69
CA ARG A 146 11.23 3.91 5.91
C ARG A 146 11.07 2.68 6.81
N ALA A 147 10.17 2.78 7.79
CA ALA A 147 9.70 1.61 8.54
C ALA A 147 8.88 0.70 7.60
N GLY A 148 9.12 -0.61 7.70
CA GLY A 148 8.40 -1.59 6.88
C GLY A 148 6.90 -1.64 7.21
N PRO A 149 6.02 -1.99 6.25
CA PRO A 149 4.59 -2.15 6.50
C PRO A 149 4.27 -3.24 7.52
N ASP A 150 3.19 -3.08 8.28
CA ASP A 150 2.76 -4.06 9.29
C ASP A 150 2.10 -5.31 8.69
N HIS A 151 1.54 -5.20 7.49
CA HIS A 151 0.86 -6.32 6.83
C HIS A 151 1.90 -7.34 6.33
N PRO A 152 1.78 -8.64 6.64
CA PRO A 152 2.83 -9.63 6.37
C PRO A 152 3.19 -9.76 4.88
N VAL A 153 2.19 -9.68 3.99
CA VAL A 153 2.43 -9.68 2.54
C VAL A 153 3.21 -8.42 2.13
N ALA A 154 2.78 -7.23 2.57
CA ALA A 154 3.44 -5.97 2.25
C ALA A 154 4.88 -5.91 2.78
N ALA A 155 5.10 -6.40 4.01
CA ALA A 155 6.43 -6.51 4.61
C ALA A 155 7.38 -7.37 3.77
N SER A 156 6.90 -8.52 3.25
CA SER A 156 7.72 -9.39 2.39
C SER A 156 8.16 -8.68 1.09
N HIS A 157 7.24 -7.93 0.47
CA HIS A 157 7.54 -7.15 -0.74
C HIS A 157 8.49 -5.99 -0.46
N PHE A 158 8.28 -5.26 0.65
CA PHE A 158 9.15 -4.17 1.05
C PHE A 158 10.60 -4.61 1.23
N VAL A 159 10.82 -5.71 1.96
CA VAL A 159 12.18 -6.28 2.16
C VAL A 159 12.79 -6.73 0.82
N PHE A 160 11.99 -7.38 -0.02
CA PHE A 160 12.43 -7.82 -1.35
C PHE A 160 12.87 -6.63 -2.22
N GLN A 161 12.08 -5.56 -2.26
CA GLN A 161 12.36 -4.32 -3.00
C GLN A 161 13.63 -3.64 -2.50
N GLN A 162 13.77 -3.47 -1.18
CA GLN A 162 14.95 -2.86 -0.57
C GLN A 162 16.23 -3.62 -0.96
N ARG A 163 16.21 -4.96 -0.90
CA ARG A 163 17.35 -5.78 -1.32
C ARG A 163 17.63 -5.69 -2.82
N THR A 164 16.60 -5.62 -3.66
CA THR A 164 16.79 -5.42 -5.12
C THR A 164 17.52 -4.11 -5.39
N LEU A 165 17.08 -3.04 -4.73
CA LEU A 165 17.59 -1.69 -4.95
C LEU A 165 19.03 -1.55 -4.45
N TRP A 166 19.36 -2.11 -3.29
CA TRP A 166 20.74 -2.12 -2.80
C TRP A 166 21.66 -2.99 -3.65
N ALA A 167 21.25 -4.22 -3.99
CA ALA A 167 22.07 -5.09 -4.82
C ALA A 167 22.27 -4.51 -6.23
N GLY A 168 21.18 -4.02 -6.85
CA GLY A 168 21.23 -3.37 -8.16
C GLY A 168 22.04 -2.08 -8.12
N GLY A 169 21.90 -1.26 -7.08
CA GLY A 169 22.65 -0.02 -6.90
C GLY A 169 24.15 -0.27 -6.75
N VAL A 170 24.56 -1.24 -5.92
CA VAL A 170 25.97 -1.62 -5.77
C VAL A 170 26.54 -2.18 -7.06
N ALA A 171 25.81 -3.09 -7.72
CA ALA A 171 26.24 -3.67 -8.99
C ALA A 171 26.31 -2.64 -10.12
N ALA A 172 25.38 -1.67 -10.15
CA ALA A 172 25.40 -0.57 -11.09
C ALA A 172 26.56 0.40 -10.82
N ALA A 173 26.83 0.73 -9.55
CA ALA A 173 27.99 1.54 -9.18
C ALA A 173 29.31 0.87 -9.61
N LEU A 174 29.45 -0.43 -9.34
CA LEU A 174 30.59 -1.22 -9.78
C LEU A 174 30.69 -1.26 -11.32
N GLY A 175 29.57 -1.51 -12.01
CA GLY A 175 29.48 -1.46 -13.46
C GLY A 175 29.92 -0.11 -14.02
N GLY A 176 29.49 1.00 -13.42
CA GLY A 176 29.89 2.36 -13.77
C GLY A 176 31.40 2.59 -13.63
N ILE A 177 32.01 2.10 -12.55
CA ILE A 177 33.48 2.14 -12.37
C ILE A 177 34.18 1.32 -13.46
N LEU A 178 33.65 0.13 -13.78
CA LEU A 178 34.19 -0.76 -14.81
C LEU A 178 34.04 -0.21 -16.25
N ILE A 179 33.28 0.86 -16.47
CA ILE A 179 33.22 1.54 -17.78
C ILE A 179 34.62 2.06 -18.16
N ALA A 180 35.42 2.50 -17.20
CA ALA A 180 36.77 3.02 -17.44
C ALA A 180 37.70 2.00 -18.14
N VAL A 181 37.42 0.69 -17.98
CA VAL A 181 38.15 -0.42 -18.61
C VAL A 181 37.34 -1.13 -19.71
N GLY A 182 36.20 -0.56 -20.13
CA GLY A 182 35.35 -1.09 -21.20
C GLY A 182 34.45 -2.27 -20.83
N LEU A 183 34.60 -2.87 -19.64
CA LEU A 183 33.77 -4.00 -19.18
C LEU A 183 32.44 -3.55 -18.57
N GLY A 184 32.33 -2.28 -18.17
CA GLY A 184 31.18 -1.77 -17.45
C GLY A 184 29.84 -1.96 -18.16
N VAL A 185 29.82 -1.81 -19.49
CA VAL A 185 28.60 -1.94 -20.31
C VAL A 185 28.00 -3.35 -20.18
N PHE A 186 28.82 -4.40 -20.18
CA PHE A 186 28.34 -5.78 -20.02
C PHE A 186 27.79 -6.02 -18.62
N VAL A 187 28.47 -5.50 -17.59
CA VAL A 187 27.99 -5.59 -16.20
C VAL A 187 26.65 -4.86 -16.04
N LEU A 188 26.55 -3.64 -16.54
CA LEU A 188 25.32 -2.84 -16.50
C LEU A 188 24.18 -3.50 -17.28
N PHE A 189 24.47 -4.15 -18.41
CA PHE A 189 23.49 -4.91 -19.18
C PHE A 189 22.95 -6.10 -18.37
N ILE A 190 23.83 -6.88 -17.73
CA ILE A 190 23.42 -7.99 -16.85
C ILE A 190 22.56 -7.47 -15.70
N VAL A 191 22.96 -6.36 -15.07
CA VAL A 191 22.18 -5.71 -13.99
C VAL A 191 20.81 -5.26 -14.51
N ALA A 192 20.73 -4.69 -15.70
CA ALA A 192 19.48 -4.25 -16.30
C ALA A 192 18.50 -5.43 -16.51
N VAL A 193 18.97 -6.53 -17.11
CA VAL A 193 18.16 -7.75 -17.29
C VAL A 193 17.72 -8.30 -15.93
N TRP A 194 18.64 -8.38 -14.96
CA TRP A 194 18.34 -8.86 -13.61
C TRP A 194 17.28 -8.00 -12.91
N LEU A 195 17.34 -6.67 -13.02
CA LEU A 195 16.34 -5.76 -12.45
C LEU A 195 14.95 -5.95 -13.07
N ILE A 196 14.87 -6.14 -14.38
CA ILE A 196 13.59 -6.39 -15.06
C ILE A 196 12.96 -7.70 -14.57
N LEU A 197 13.75 -8.79 -14.53
CA LEU A 197 13.27 -10.10 -14.07
C LEU A 197 12.81 -10.05 -12.61
N ARG A 198 13.59 -9.41 -11.72
CA ARG A 198 13.24 -9.19 -10.32
C ARG A 198 12.00 -8.33 -10.14
N GLY A 199 11.91 -7.22 -10.87
CA GLY A 199 10.81 -6.26 -10.79
C GLY A 199 9.51 -6.89 -11.24
N THR A 200 9.48 -7.53 -12.41
CA THR A 200 8.29 -8.22 -12.94
C THR A 200 7.84 -9.36 -12.03
N SER A 201 8.76 -10.21 -11.54
CA SER A 201 8.43 -11.31 -10.62
C SER A 201 7.78 -10.80 -9.33
N GLY A 202 8.33 -9.73 -8.76
CA GLY A 202 7.79 -9.11 -7.55
C GLY A 202 6.41 -8.50 -7.75
N VAL A 203 6.18 -7.79 -8.87
CA VAL A 203 4.86 -7.25 -9.22
C VAL A 203 3.83 -8.35 -9.43
N MET A 204 4.21 -9.44 -10.11
CA MET A 204 3.30 -10.55 -10.35
C MET A 204 2.88 -11.26 -9.05
N ALA A 205 3.81 -11.42 -8.11
CA ALA A 205 3.50 -11.96 -6.78
C ALA A 205 2.56 -11.02 -6.00
N LEU A 206 2.82 -9.70 -6.04
CA LEU A 206 2.00 -8.69 -5.37
C LEU A 206 0.58 -8.66 -5.94
N LYS A 207 0.45 -8.72 -7.27
CA LYS A 207 -0.84 -8.77 -7.96
C LYS A 207 -1.63 -10.04 -7.63
N ALA A 208 -0.93 -11.15 -7.37
CA ALA A 208 -1.54 -12.39 -6.92
C ALA A 208 -1.91 -12.38 -5.43
N GLY A 209 -1.64 -11.29 -4.69
CA GLY A 209 -1.86 -11.20 -3.25
C GLY A 209 -1.01 -12.16 -2.42
N ARG A 210 0.07 -12.70 -3.00
CA ARG A 210 0.93 -13.68 -2.35
C ARG A 210 2.19 -13.02 -1.79
N PRO A 211 2.64 -13.41 -0.58
CA PRO A 211 3.94 -12.97 -0.10
C PRO A 211 5.07 -13.51 -0.98
N VAL A 212 6.18 -12.77 -1.03
CA VAL A 212 7.41 -13.23 -1.67
C VAL A 212 7.96 -14.44 -0.89
N ARG A 213 8.23 -15.56 -1.58
CA ARG A 213 8.60 -16.83 -0.91
C ARG A 213 9.95 -16.73 -0.23
N ASP A 214 10.92 -16.13 -0.92
CA ASP A 214 12.24 -15.84 -0.37
C ASP A 214 12.61 -14.36 -0.63
N PRO A 215 12.22 -13.45 0.28
CA PRO A 215 12.53 -12.03 0.12
C PRO A 215 14.04 -11.75 0.21
N ARG A 216 14.85 -12.71 0.68
CA ARG A 216 16.31 -12.58 0.81
C ARG A 216 17.09 -13.27 -0.30
N GLY A 217 16.40 -14.10 -1.08
CA GLY A 217 16.92 -14.86 -2.21
C GLY A 217 17.43 -13.97 -3.34
N TRP A 218 18.39 -14.51 -4.10
CA TRP A 218 19.08 -13.79 -5.16
C TRP A 218 18.48 -14.01 -6.56
N PHE A 219 17.77 -15.12 -6.78
CA PHE A 219 17.51 -15.60 -8.14
C PHE A 219 16.05 -15.63 -8.60
N LEU A 220 15.02 -15.80 -7.75
CA LEU A 220 13.61 -15.60 -8.10
C LEU A 220 12.75 -15.42 -6.83
N ALA A 221 11.62 -14.71 -6.96
CA ALA A 221 10.65 -14.37 -5.89
C ALA A 221 9.65 -15.50 -5.60
#